data_AF-A0A2E0EKX1-F1
#
_entry.id   AF-A0A2E0EKX1-F1
#
_cell.length_a   1.000
_cell.length_b   1.000
_cell.length_c   1.000
_cell.angle_alpha   90.00
_cell.angle_beta   90.00
_cell.angle_gamma   90.00
#
_symmetry.space_group_name_H-M   'P 1'
#
loop_
_entity.id
_entity.type
_entity.pdbx_description
1 polymer ?
#
loop_
_entity_poly.entity_id
_entity_poly.type
_entity_poly.pdbx_seq_one_letter_code
_entity_poly.pdbx_strand_id
1 'polypeptide(L)'
;AAGSYVQLVGKDSGYAQIKLRSGELRMVRAECLATIGAVSNPDQQNVNIGKAGRNRWLGKRPTVRGVAMNPIDHPHGGGEGKTSGGRHPVSPWGKPTKGKRTRSKKKDSSLIIRSRHQAKKKR
;
A
#
# COMPACT_ATOMS: atom_id res chain seq x y z
N ALA A 1 -6.01 -5.37 -9.36
CA ALA A 1 -4.60 -5.44 -9.77
C ALA A 1 -4.44 -6.68 -10.62
N ALA A 2 -3.53 -6.69 -11.58
CA ALA A 2 -3.34 -7.88 -12.40
C ALA A 2 -2.89 -9.07 -11.52
N GLY A 3 -3.41 -10.27 -11.78
CA GLY A 3 -3.15 -11.46 -10.96
C GLY A 3 -3.78 -11.46 -9.54
N SER A 4 -4.55 -10.45 -9.14
CA SER A 4 -5.13 -10.41 -7.80
C SER A 4 -6.33 -11.35 -7.67
N TYR A 5 -6.46 -11.97 -6.51
CA TYR A 5 -7.61 -12.80 -6.14
C TYR A 5 -7.90 -12.67 -4.65
N VAL A 6 -9.02 -13.23 -4.24
CA VAL A 6 -9.47 -13.34 -2.85
C VAL A 6 -9.83 -14.80 -2.61
N GLN A 7 -9.64 -15.28 -1.39
CA GLN A 7 -10.03 -16.63 -1.00
C GLN A 7 -11.23 -16.57 -0.06
N LEU A 8 -12.29 -17.33 -0.36
CA LEU A 8 -13.39 -17.57 0.57
C LEU A 8 -12.92 -18.53 1.67
N VAL A 9 -13.06 -18.13 2.92
CA VAL A 9 -12.67 -18.93 4.09
C VAL A 9 -13.87 -19.64 4.70
N GLY A 10 -15.00 -18.95 4.78
CA GLY A 10 -16.23 -19.49 5.34
C GLY A 10 -17.39 -18.53 5.11
N LYS A 11 -18.61 -19.03 5.33
CA LYS A 11 -19.84 -18.26 5.21
C LYS A 11 -20.71 -18.59 6.42
N ASP A 12 -21.19 -17.57 7.11
CA ASP A 12 -22.00 -17.71 8.31
C ASP A 12 -22.91 -16.49 8.50
N SER A 13 -24.14 -16.73 8.97
CA SER A 13 -25.06 -15.71 9.50
C SER A 13 -25.22 -14.46 8.61
N GLY A 14 -25.38 -14.64 7.30
CA GLY A 14 -25.54 -13.55 6.33
C GLY A 14 -24.24 -12.83 5.92
N TYR A 15 -23.09 -13.29 6.40
CA TYR A 15 -21.77 -12.79 6.05
C TYR A 15 -20.86 -13.89 5.48
N ALA A 16 -19.85 -13.49 4.72
CA ALA A 16 -18.79 -14.31 4.19
C ALA A 16 -17.46 -13.79 4.71
N GLN A 17 -16.63 -14.69 5.23
CA GLN A 17 -15.26 -14.41 5.62
C GLN A 17 -14.35 -14.61 4.41
N ILE A 18 -13.66 -13.55 4.03
CA ILE A 18 -12.75 -13.55 2.90
C ILE A 18 -11.34 -13.16 3.32
N LYS A 19 -10.35 -13.83 2.73
CA LYS A 19 -8.94 -13.49 2.86
C LYS A 19 -8.51 -12.69 1.64
N LEU A 20 -8.25 -11.41 1.86
CA LEU A 20 -7.82 -10.48 0.82
C LEU A 20 -6.35 -10.73 0.44
N ARG A 21 -5.96 -10.31 -0.78
CA ARG A 21 -4.56 -10.37 -1.24
C ARG A 21 -3.57 -9.61 -0.33
N SER A 22 -4.05 -8.63 0.42
CA SER A 22 -3.26 -7.92 1.44
C SER A 22 -2.87 -8.78 2.65
N GLY A 23 -3.46 -9.97 2.78
CA GLY A 23 -3.38 -10.86 3.94
C GLY A 23 -4.42 -10.55 5.03
N GLU A 24 -5.27 -9.54 4.84
CA GLU A 24 -6.35 -9.20 5.76
C GLU A 24 -7.49 -10.22 5.67
N LEU A 25 -7.99 -10.66 6.83
CA LEU A 25 -9.23 -11.44 6.93
C LEU A 25 -10.38 -10.48 7.25
N ARG A 26 -11.40 -10.46 6.41
CA ARG A 26 -12.50 -9.49 6.47
C ARG A 26 -13.85 -10.18 6.24
N MET A 27 -14.88 -9.70 6.92
CA MET A 27 -16.28 -10.06 6.67
C MET A 27 -16.88 -9.16 5.61
N VAL A 28 -17.64 -9.75 4.70
CA VAL A 28 -18.42 -9.09 3.66
C VAL A 28 -19.82 -9.69 3.67
N ARG A 29 -20.85 -8.94 3.28
CA ARG A 29 -22.22 -9.50 3.21
C ARG A 29 -22.25 -10.67 2.23
N ALA A 30 -22.99 -11.71 2.58
CA ALA A 30 -23.14 -12.92 1.78
C ALA A 30 -23.75 -12.68 0.39
N GLU A 31 -24.50 -11.59 0.24
CA GLU A 31 -25.14 -11.16 -0.99
C GLU A 31 -24.18 -10.49 -1.99
N CYS A 32 -22.96 -10.14 -1.56
CA CYS A 32 -22.01 -9.47 -2.44
C CYS A 32 -21.59 -10.36 -3.61
N LEU A 33 -21.54 -9.78 -4.80
CA LEU A 33 -21.13 -10.46 -6.02
C LEU A 33 -19.62 -10.74 -6.03
N ALA A 34 -19.25 -11.90 -6.56
CA ALA A 34 -17.87 -12.27 -6.82
C ALA A 34 -17.81 -13.09 -8.12
N THR A 35 -16.68 -12.99 -8.82
CA THR A 35 -16.39 -13.80 -10.01
C THR A 35 -15.42 -14.90 -9.62
N ILE A 36 -15.65 -16.11 -10.12
CA ILE A 36 -14.76 -17.25 -9.91
C ILE A 36 -13.48 -17.04 -10.73
N GLY A 37 -12.33 -17.26 -10.08
CA GLY A 37 -11.01 -17.16 -10.69
C GLY A 37 -10.19 -15.98 -10.18
N ALA A 38 -8.98 -15.84 -10.74
CA ALA A 38 -8.09 -14.72 -10.47
C ALA A 38 -8.17 -13.70 -11.61
N VAL A 39 -7.84 -12.44 -11.31
CA VAL A 39 -7.67 -11.43 -12.35
C VAL A 39 -6.54 -11.85 -13.29
N SER A 40 -6.72 -11.66 -14.59
CA SER A 40 -5.75 -12.02 -15.63
C SER A 40 -4.41 -11.26 -15.49
N ASN A 41 -3.42 -11.69 -16.28
CA ASN A 41 -2.09 -11.09 -16.37
C ASN A 41 -1.29 -11.06 -15.03
N PRO A 42 -1.03 -12.22 -14.40
CA PRO A 42 -0.21 -12.26 -13.18
C PRO A 42 1.23 -11.78 -13.41
N ASP A 43 1.76 -11.94 -14.62
CA ASP A 43 3.13 -11.55 -14.99
C ASP A 43 3.33 -10.05 -15.13
N GLN A 44 2.27 -9.24 -15.02
CA GLN A 44 2.38 -7.79 -15.00
C GLN A 44 3.40 -7.28 -13.97
N GLN A 45 3.57 -7.99 -12.85
CA GLN A 45 4.55 -7.62 -11.82
C GLN A 45 6.01 -7.79 -12.26
N ASN A 46 6.27 -8.62 -13.28
CA ASN A 46 7.61 -8.93 -13.79
C ASN A 46 8.04 -7.96 -14.91
N VAL A 47 7.16 -7.05 -15.34
CA VAL A 47 7.44 -6.12 -16.45
C VAL A 47 8.51 -5.11 -16.06
N ASN A 48 9.59 -5.05 -16.83
CA ASN A 48 10.60 -4.00 -16.76
C ASN A 48 10.24 -2.82 -17.68
N ILE A 49 10.26 -1.61 -17.13
CA ILE A 49 9.92 -0.37 -17.86
C ILE A 49 11.05 0.05 -18.81
N GLY A 50 12.31 -0.29 -18.50
CA GLY A 50 13.48 -0.09 -19.36
C GLY A 50 13.99 1.35 -19.45
N LYS A 51 13.13 2.31 -19.84
CA LYS A 51 13.51 3.71 -20.07
C LYS A 51 12.61 4.71 -19.35
N ALA A 52 13.17 5.88 -19.03
CA ALA A 52 12.43 6.98 -18.41
C ALA A 52 11.22 7.44 -19.24
N GLY A 53 11.34 7.47 -20.58
CA GLY A 53 10.26 7.85 -21.48
C GLY A 53 9.01 6.98 -21.37
N ARG A 54 9.16 5.67 -21.08
CA ARG A 54 8.02 4.77 -20.91
C ARG A 54 7.22 5.10 -19.64
N ASN A 55 7.88 5.57 -18.56
CA ASN A 55 7.17 6.11 -17.40
C ASN A 55 6.38 7.39 -17.75
N ARG A 56 6.91 8.24 -18.64
CA ARG A 56 6.22 9.44 -19.10
C ARG A 56 4.96 9.10 -19.90
N TRP A 57 5.01 8.07 -20.76
CA TRP A 57 3.82 7.57 -21.47
C TRP A 57 2.75 7.03 -20.52
N LEU A 58 3.15 6.45 -19.39
CA LEU A 58 2.25 6.01 -18.31
C LEU A 58 1.75 7.16 -17.42
N GLY A 59 2.01 8.43 -17.77
CA GLY A 59 1.59 9.61 -17.00
C GLY A 59 2.37 9.84 -15.70
N LYS A 60 3.48 9.11 -15.46
CA LYS A 60 4.28 9.26 -14.24
C LYS A 60 5.36 10.33 -14.44
N ARG A 61 5.26 11.42 -13.69
CA ARG A 61 6.28 12.49 -13.65
C ARG A 61 7.46 12.08 -12.76
N PRO A 62 8.67 12.61 -12.99
CA PRO A 62 9.80 12.40 -12.09
C PRO A 62 9.49 12.83 -10.66
N THR A 63 9.88 12.03 -9.68
CA THR A 63 9.76 12.36 -8.25
C THR A 63 11.11 12.75 -7.68
N VAL A 64 11.23 13.96 -7.15
CA VAL A 64 12.47 14.45 -6.52
C VAL A 64 12.56 13.94 -5.08
N ARG A 65 13.73 13.44 -4.68
CA ARG A 65 13.97 12.98 -3.30
C ARG A 65 14.05 14.18 -2.36
N GLY A 66 13.47 14.07 -1.15
CA GLY A 66 13.53 15.15 -0.15
C GLY A 66 14.95 15.58 0.26
N VAL A 67 15.92 14.65 0.22
CA VAL A 67 17.34 14.92 0.50
C VAL A 67 17.98 15.83 -0.57
N ALA A 68 17.42 15.90 -1.76
CA ALA A 68 17.91 16.76 -2.83
C ALA A 68 17.26 18.16 -2.81
N MET A 69 16.45 18.46 -1.79
CA MET A 69 15.72 19.73 -1.67
C MET A 69 16.36 20.62 -0.60
N ASN A 70 15.90 21.87 -0.51
CA ASN A 70 16.33 22.79 0.54
C ASN A 70 15.52 22.54 1.84
N PRO A 71 16.00 23.03 3.00
CA PRO A 71 15.29 22.89 4.28
C PRO A 71 13.85 23.43 4.27
N ILE A 72 13.57 24.43 3.42
CA ILE A 72 12.23 25.02 3.28
C ILE A 72 11.24 24.10 2.55
N ASP A 73 11.73 23.27 1.62
CA ASP A 73 10.89 22.44 0.75
C ASP A 73 10.59 21.08 1.37
N HIS A 74 11.56 20.51 2.10
CA HIS A 74 11.44 19.20 2.70
C HIS A 74 12.15 19.12 4.04
N PRO A 75 11.57 18.41 5.03
CA PRO A 75 12.22 18.14 6.31
C PRO A 75 13.51 17.31 6.26
N HIS A 76 13.97 16.90 5.07
CA HIS A 76 15.23 16.18 4.84
C HIS A 76 16.21 17.03 4.03
N GLY A 77 15.82 18.24 3.65
CA GLY A 77 16.61 19.11 2.81
C GLY A 77 17.70 19.84 3.59
N GLY A 78 18.70 20.30 2.84
CA GLY A 78 19.88 21.01 3.36
C GLY A 78 21.00 20.13 3.92
N GLY A 79 21.92 20.78 4.62
CA GLY A 79 23.23 20.24 4.96
C GLY A 79 24.25 20.44 3.83
N GLU A 80 25.53 20.41 4.18
CA GLU A 80 26.61 20.46 3.20
C GLU A 80 26.79 19.09 2.53
N GLY A 81 26.84 19.07 1.20
CA GLY A 81 26.90 17.85 0.43
C GLY A 81 25.67 16.95 0.60
N LYS A 82 25.80 15.66 0.28
CA LYS A 82 24.70 14.70 0.41
C LYS A 82 24.63 14.16 1.83
N THR A 83 23.67 14.64 2.62
CA THR A 83 23.40 14.13 3.96
C THR A 83 22.17 13.20 3.98
N SER A 84 21.95 12.48 5.07
CA SER A 84 20.72 11.70 5.28
C SER A 84 19.55 12.55 5.84
N GLY A 85 19.73 13.87 5.94
CA GLY A 85 18.77 14.80 6.54
C GLY A 85 18.69 14.74 8.07
N GLY A 86 19.53 13.94 8.75
CA GLY A 86 19.71 13.93 10.21
C GLY A 86 18.48 13.54 11.05
N ARG A 87 17.38 13.10 10.43
CA ARG A 87 16.11 12.83 11.12
C ARG A 87 15.47 11.52 10.65
N HIS A 88 14.54 10.98 11.46
CA HIS A 88 13.69 9.87 11.04
C HIS A 88 12.90 10.19 9.75
N PRO A 89 12.78 9.25 8.78
CA PRO A 89 12.13 9.52 7.51
C PRO A 89 10.67 9.99 7.61
N VAL A 90 10.42 11.20 7.13
CA VAL A 90 9.11 11.84 7.07
C VAL A 90 8.71 12.21 5.64
N SER A 91 7.43 12.48 5.43
CA SER A 91 6.90 13.10 4.23
C SER A 91 7.32 14.58 4.16
N PRO A 92 7.09 15.28 3.03
CA PRO A 92 7.26 16.74 2.95
C PRO A 92 6.51 17.50 4.07
N TRP A 93 5.35 16.99 4.48
CA TRP A 93 4.54 17.56 5.57
C TRP A 93 4.85 17.01 6.97
N GLY A 94 6.03 16.40 7.18
CA GLY A 94 6.45 15.92 8.51
C GLY A 94 5.77 14.64 9.03
N LYS A 95 4.90 13.99 8.26
CA LYS A 95 4.28 12.71 8.64
C LYS A 95 5.30 11.57 8.55
N PRO A 96 5.53 10.77 9.62
CA PRO A 96 6.43 9.62 9.56
C PRO A 96 6.05 8.60 8.49
N THR A 97 7.04 8.15 7.70
CA THR A 97 6.85 7.27 6.53
C THR A 97 7.19 5.80 6.82
N LYS A 98 7.97 5.55 7.87
CA LYS A 98 8.32 4.18 8.32
C LYS A 98 7.42 3.77 9.49
N GLY A 99 6.65 2.69 9.31
CA GLY A 99 5.90 2.01 10.38
C GLY A 99 4.63 2.70 10.91
N LYS A 100 4.51 4.04 10.82
CA LYS A 100 3.35 4.76 11.36
C LYS A 100 2.05 4.39 10.62
N ARG A 101 1.06 3.89 11.36
CA ARG A 101 -0.29 3.61 10.82
C ARG A 101 -1.01 4.93 10.50
N THR A 102 -1.61 4.99 9.32
CA THR A 102 -2.23 6.22 8.79
C THR A 102 -3.76 6.26 8.88
N ARG A 103 -4.41 5.11 9.11
CA ARG A 103 -5.86 5.05 9.31
C ARG A 103 -6.22 5.63 10.68
N SER A 104 -7.25 6.48 10.71
CA SER A 104 -7.80 7.01 11.97
C SER A 104 -8.34 5.89 12.86
N LYS A 105 -8.10 6.00 14.17
CA LYS A 105 -8.61 5.06 15.19
C LYS A 105 -10.14 5.10 15.31
N LYS A 106 -10.78 6.22 14.94
CA LYS A 106 -12.24 6.41 15.04
C LYS A 106 -13.02 5.73 13.90
N LYS A 107 -12.35 5.27 12.85
CA LYS A 107 -13.03 4.62 11.71
C LYS A 107 -13.40 3.20 12.09
N ASP A 108 -14.66 2.86 11.88
CA ASP A 108 -15.16 1.51 12.15
C ASP A 108 -14.34 0.43 11.43
N SER A 109 -13.91 -0.57 12.20
CA SER A 109 -13.18 -1.75 11.74
C SER A 109 -13.83 -3.05 12.19
N SER A 110 -15.11 -3.00 12.59
CA SER A 110 -15.95 -4.13 13.00
C SER A 110 -15.85 -5.33 12.04
N LEU A 111 -15.87 -5.07 10.74
CA LEU A 111 -15.82 -6.10 9.71
C LEU A 111 -14.41 -6.71 9.49
N ILE A 112 -13.37 -6.22 10.17
CA ILE A 112 -12.01 -6.74 10.03
C ILE A 112 -11.73 -7.73 11.17
N ILE A 113 -11.80 -9.02 10.87
CA ILE A 113 -11.48 -10.07 11.84
C ILE A 113 -9.98 -10.09 12.15
N ARG A 114 -9.13 -10.03 11.12
CA ARG A 114 -7.67 -10.03 11.29
C ARG A 114 -7.02 -9.00 10.38
N SER A 115 -6.36 -8.01 10.99
CA SER A 115 -5.70 -6.93 10.25
C SER A 115 -4.51 -7.43 9.40
N ARG A 116 -4.32 -6.86 8.22
CA ARG A 116 -3.10 -7.05 7.40
C ARG A 116 -1.79 -6.86 8.16
N HIS A 117 -1.77 -5.99 9.17
CA HIS A 117 -0.56 -5.75 9.97
C HIS A 117 -0.22 -6.94 10.89
N GLN A 118 -1.22 -7.58 11.46
CA GLN A 118 -1.04 -8.81 12.27
C GLN A 118 -0.75 -10.03 11.39
N ALA A 119 -1.27 -10.07 10.16
CA ALA A 119 -0.95 -11.12 9.21
C ALA A 119 0.53 -11.07 8.80
N LYS A 120 1.07 -9.87 8.56
CA LYS A 120 2.46 -9.67 8.13
C LYS A 120 3.50 -9.86 9.23
N LYS A 121 3.13 -9.76 10.52
CA LYS A 121 4.06 -10.00 11.66
C LYS A 121 4.41 -11.48 11.86
N LYS A 122 3.63 -12.40 11.30
CA LYS A 122 3.86 -13.86 11.38
C LYS A 122 4.72 -14.43 10.23
N ARG A 123 5.23 -13.57 9.34
CA ARG A 123 6.23 -13.91 8.32
C ARG A 123 7.52 -13.22 8.70
#